data_AF-A0A3M0ZI71-F1
#
_entry.id   AF-A0A3M0ZI71-F1
#
_cell.length_a   1.000
_cell.length_b   1.000
_cell.length_c   1.000
_cell.angle_alpha   90.00
_cell.angle_beta   90.00
_cell.angle_gamma   90.00
#
_symmetry.space_group_name_H-M   'P 1'
#
loop_
_entity.id
_entity.type
_entity.pdbx_description
1 polymer ?
#
loop_
_entity_poly.entity_id
_entity_poly.type
_entity_poly.pdbx_seq_one_letter_code
_entity_poly.pdbx_strand_id
1 'polypeptide(L)'
;MKRSKRDEFLKRAMDLTFATIPLLVLWPLFLIIAVLIKLDSKGPVFFRQERVGRDMKRFRIFKFRTMIVGAYRSGARLTVKRDPRITRVGQFLRWTKLDELPQLFNVIAGDMSLVGPRPEDPYFVSFYTEEQKEVLSVKPGIIGPSQIDGRDEVEKYPEGVEDTERYYIEHIMPEKLERDLEYVRTATVWSDLRFLLFGFFKVLTTQFKRSFFARIRGRLALVSMDLALIVASYILANFIHMDWRIPDRAWPFIARTLFWSVLLKPPVFIYYGLYQRSTRWVGSRDLAALVKAVSISSAFVVAATYFSGLQAHSRAVFVVDWALLMFSMASFRFVLRHVLTGASRRPERGPYTKVLVAGSGHGGEAILRALLEDPKSRYLPVGIIDHEPHRWGALIHGVRVVGGAADIAMAASTHGVEMVLVSLADLDPSVVRDIAEACRRLNIECRLIPALSDVLSQEEPQLVQPAWLPNEGRA
;
A
#
# COMPACT_ATOMS: atom_id res chain seq x y z
N MET A 1 -21.82 29.28 22.53
CA MET A 1 -21.90 30.74 22.24
C MET A 1 -21.91 30.91 20.72
N LYS A 2 -22.95 31.49 20.11
CA LYS A 2 -22.98 31.67 18.63
C LYS A 2 -21.94 32.72 18.23
N ARG A 3 -21.13 32.43 17.20
CA ARG A 3 -20.12 33.36 16.65
C ARG A 3 -20.77 34.71 16.30
N SER A 4 -20.04 35.80 16.52
CA SER A 4 -20.50 37.12 16.07
C SER A 4 -20.67 37.13 14.55
N LYS A 5 -21.61 37.94 14.02
CA LYS A 5 -21.75 38.14 12.56
C LYS A 5 -20.43 38.53 11.90
N ARG A 6 -19.59 39.29 12.62
CA ARG A 6 -18.24 39.66 12.17
C ARG A 6 -17.32 38.44 12.04
N ASP A 7 -17.36 37.52 13.01
CA ASP A 7 -16.53 36.30 12.99
C ASP A 7 -16.97 35.32 11.90
N GLU A 8 -18.28 35.21 11.64
CA GLU A 8 -18.79 34.39 10.54
C GLU A 8 -18.35 34.95 9.17
N PHE A 9 -18.39 36.28 9.00
CA PHE A 9 -17.89 36.95 7.80
C PHE A 9 -16.39 36.73 7.61
N LEU A 10 -15.59 36.95 8.67
CA LEU A 10 -14.14 36.75 8.64
C LEU A 10 -13.79 35.28 8.34
N LYS A 11 -14.47 34.33 8.98
CA LYS A 11 -14.30 32.90 8.68
C LYS A 11 -14.59 32.61 7.21
N ARG A 12 -15.69 33.15 6.67
CA ARG A 12 -16.06 32.92 5.27
C ARG A 12 -15.04 33.51 4.29
N ALA A 13 -14.54 34.72 4.56
CA ALA A 13 -13.50 35.35 3.75
C ALA A 13 -12.20 34.53 3.76
N MET A 14 -11.82 34.02 4.95
CA MET A 14 -10.68 33.12 5.12
C MET A 14 -10.89 31.82 4.33
N ASP A 15 -12.03 31.15 4.51
CA ASP A 15 -12.37 29.91 3.79
C ASP A 15 -12.26 30.08 2.27
N LEU A 16 -12.81 31.17 1.73
CA LEU A 16 -12.78 31.41 0.28
C LEU A 16 -11.35 31.69 -0.21
N THR A 17 -10.58 32.50 0.52
CA THR A 17 -9.20 32.84 0.16
C THR A 17 -8.30 31.60 0.15
N PHE A 18 -8.31 30.85 1.25
CA PHE A 18 -7.47 29.68 1.43
C PHE A 18 -7.97 28.44 0.68
N ALA A 19 -9.22 28.43 0.17
CA ALA A 19 -9.67 27.39 -0.77
C ALA A 19 -9.35 27.72 -2.24
N THR A 20 -9.44 28.99 -2.62
CA THR A 20 -9.25 29.41 -4.03
C THR A 20 -7.78 29.37 -4.43
N ILE A 21 -6.85 29.83 -3.56
CA ILE A 21 -5.42 29.85 -3.87
C ILE A 21 -4.88 28.44 -4.20
N PRO A 22 -5.10 27.39 -3.39
CA PRO A 22 -4.63 26.05 -3.72
C PRO A 22 -5.27 25.49 -4.99
N LEU A 23 -6.53 25.78 -5.29
CA LEU A 23 -7.16 25.34 -6.54
C LEU A 23 -6.47 25.96 -7.77
N LEU A 24 -6.12 27.24 -7.70
CA LEU A 24 -5.40 27.94 -8.77
C LEU A 24 -3.93 27.51 -8.89
N VAL A 25 -3.28 27.14 -7.79
CA VAL A 25 -1.87 26.69 -7.83
C VAL A 25 -1.77 25.22 -8.22
N LEU A 26 -2.70 24.38 -7.77
CA LEU A 26 -2.65 22.93 -7.92
C LEU A 26 -3.46 22.41 -9.11
N TRP A 27 -4.02 23.26 -9.98
CA TRP A 27 -4.80 22.80 -11.14
C TRP A 27 -4.03 21.80 -12.05
N PRO A 28 -2.70 21.91 -12.29
CA PRO A 28 -1.98 20.92 -13.10
C PRO A 28 -1.94 19.55 -12.40
N LEU A 29 -1.82 19.55 -11.07
CA LEU A 29 -1.86 18.34 -10.26
C LEU A 29 -3.24 17.67 -10.33
N PHE A 30 -4.34 18.45 -10.31
CA PHE A 30 -5.69 17.93 -10.50
C PHE A 30 -5.83 17.22 -11.86
N LEU A 31 -5.25 17.80 -12.93
CA LEU A 31 -5.26 17.20 -14.28
C LEU A 31 -4.47 15.88 -14.30
N ILE A 32 -3.27 15.85 -13.72
CA ILE A 32 -2.45 14.64 -13.63
C ILE A 32 -3.19 13.54 -12.87
N ILE A 33 -3.76 13.85 -11.70
CA ILE A 33 -4.54 12.90 -10.90
C ILE A 33 -5.75 12.38 -11.70
N ALA A 34 -6.45 13.27 -12.41
CA ALA A 34 -7.58 12.89 -13.24
C ALA A 34 -7.20 11.88 -14.34
N VAL A 35 -6.07 12.11 -15.02
CA VAL A 35 -5.53 11.17 -16.03
C VAL A 35 -5.14 9.84 -15.37
N LEU A 36 -4.42 9.86 -14.26
CA LEU A 36 -4.03 8.63 -13.54
C LEU A 36 -5.25 7.80 -13.13
N ILE A 37 -6.30 8.43 -12.62
CA ILE A 37 -7.56 7.75 -12.24
C ILE A 37 -8.24 7.11 -13.46
N LYS A 38 -8.20 7.76 -14.62
CA LYS A 38 -8.78 7.25 -15.88
C LYS A 38 -7.97 6.10 -16.47
N LEU A 39 -6.65 6.13 -16.32
CA LEU A 39 -5.77 5.05 -16.75
C LEU A 39 -5.86 3.81 -15.84
N ASP A 40 -6.11 4.00 -14.55
CA ASP A 40 -6.17 2.90 -13.57
C ASP A 40 -7.51 2.16 -13.57
N SER A 41 -8.64 2.86 -13.80
CA SER A 41 -9.97 2.21 -13.85
C SER A 41 -11.01 2.97 -14.68
N LYS A 42 -11.98 2.25 -15.27
CA LYS A 42 -13.11 2.85 -16.02
C LYS A 42 -14.05 3.65 -15.12
N GLY A 43 -14.62 4.75 -15.62
CA GLY A 43 -15.66 5.56 -14.95
C GLY A 43 -15.26 7.02 -14.65
N PRO A 44 -15.99 7.75 -13.76
CA PRO A 44 -15.77 9.18 -13.51
C PRO A 44 -14.53 9.45 -12.65
N VAL A 45 -13.92 10.64 -12.83
CA VAL A 45 -12.77 11.10 -12.03
C VAL A 45 -13.17 11.41 -10.59
N PHE A 46 -14.28 12.11 -10.42
CA PHE A 46 -14.79 12.50 -9.12
C PHE A 46 -15.79 11.48 -8.59
N PHE A 47 -15.64 11.16 -7.31
CA PHE A 47 -16.61 10.47 -6.50
C PHE A 47 -17.48 11.48 -5.75
N ARG A 48 -18.78 11.22 -5.68
CA ARG A 48 -19.76 12.05 -4.98
C ARG A 48 -20.57 11.18 -4.03
N GLN A 49 -20.67 11.59 -2.77
CA GLN A 49 -21.48 10.92 -1.75
C GLN A 49 -22.32 11.94 -1.00
N GLU A 50 -23.53 11.57 -0.62
CA GLU A 50 -24.39 12.39 0.23
C GLU A 50 -23.86 12.43 1.66
N ARG A 51 -23.79 13.64 2.22
CA ARG A 51 -23.36 13.88 3.60
C ARG A 51 -24.27 14.91 4.25
N VAL A 52 -24.29 14.92 5.58
CA VAL A 52 -25.04 15.91 6.36
C VAL A 52 -24.12 17.08 6.70
N GLY A 53 -24.59 18.29 6.41
CA GLY A 53 -23.94 19.54 6.73
C GLY A 53 -24.70 20.36 7.77
N ARG A 54 -24.46 21.67 7.78
CA ARG A 54 -25.05 22.60 8.76
C ARG A 54 -26.58 22.53 8.74
N ASP A 55 -27.19 22.55 9.92
CA ASP A 55 -28.64 22.54 10.13
C ASP A 55 -29.32 21.33 9.44
N MET A 56 -28.69 20.16 9.51
CA MET A 56 -29.16 18.90 8.89
C MET A 56 -29.28 18.92 7.35
N LYS A 57 -28.78 19.98 6.69
CA LYS A 57 -28.87 20.10 5.22
C LYS A 57 -27.94 19.09 4.55
N ARG A 58 -28.49 18.32 3.62
CA ARG A 58 -27.72 17.34 2.86
C ARG A 58 -26.99 18.00 1.70
N PHE A 59 -25.75 17.58 1.46
CA PHE A 59 -24.96 18.03 0.32
C PHE A 59 -24.13 16.88 -0.25
N ARG A 60 -23.58 17.08 -1.45
CA ARG A 60 -22.73 16.07 -2.11
C ARG A 60 -21.26 16.45 -1.95
N ILE A 61 -20.54 15.63 -1.19
CA ILE A 61 -19.09 15.84 -1.01
C ILE A 61 -18.33 15.44 -2.27
N PHE A 62 -17.35 16.25 -2.68
CA PHE A 62 -16.46 15.96 -3.80
C PHE A 62 -15.18 15.27 -3.30
N LYS A 63 -14.83 14.13 -3.89
CA LYS A 63 -13.54 13.47 -3.71
C LYS A 63 -13.01 12.98 -5.05
N PHE A 64 -11.70 12.74 -5.15
CA PHE A 64 -11.21 11.92 -6.24
C PHE A 64 -11.65 10.48 -6.01
N ARG A 65 -11.96 9.79 -7.11
CA ARG A 65 -12.34 8.39 -7.04
C ARG A 65 -11.12 7.53 -6.72
N THR A 66 -11.23 6.79 -5.62
CA THR A 66 -10.19 5.86 -5.16
C THR A 66 -10.62 4.40 -5.22
N MET A 67 -11.91 4.13 -5.44
CA MET A 67 -12.49 2.79 -5.54
C MET A 67 -13.06 2.50 -6.93
N ILE A 68 -13.21 1.21 -7.26
CA ILE A 68 -13.88 0.75 -8.47
C ILE A 68 -15.35 1.20 -8.52
N VAL A 69 -15.89 1.37 -9.73
CA VAL A 69 -17.31 1.74 -9.91
C VAL A 69 -18.20 0.61 -9.38
N GLY A 70 -19.21 0.95 -8.58
CA GLY A 70 -20.10 -0.03 -7.95
C GLY A 70 -19.61 -0.60 -6.63
N ALA A 71 -18.47 -0.13 -6.09
CA ALA A 71 -17.95 -0.53 -4.78
C ALA A 71 -18.95 -0.36 -3.62
N TYR A 72 -19.94 0.54 -3.75
CA TYR A 72 -20.97 0.76 -2.73
C TYR A 72 -22.11 -0.29 -2.79
N ARG A 73 -22.26 -1.01 -3.92
CA ARG A 73 -23.28 -2.07 -4.06
C ARG A 73 -22.94 -3.33 -3.27
N SER A 74 -21.72 -3.44 -2.75
CA SER A 74 -21.27 -4.56 -1.92
C SER A 74 -21.66 -4.43 -0.44
N GLY A 75 -22.53 -3.48 -0.08
CA GLY A 75 -23.13 -3.36 1.26
C GLY A 75 -22.30 -2.59 2.32
N ALA A 76 -20.97 -2.72 2.33
CA ALA A 76 -20.14 -2.10 3.37
C ALA A 76 -19.99 -0.57 3.19
N ARG A 77 -20.52 0.22 4.14
CA ARG A 77 -20.40 1.70 4.19
C ARG A 77 -19.04 2.17 4.71
N LEU A 78 -18.40 1.35 5.54
CA LEU A 78 -17.07 1.58 6.09
C LEU A 78 -15.99 0.90 5.24
N THR A 79 -14.77 1.45 5.29
CA THR A 79 -13.60 0.83 4.64
C THR A 79 -12.86 -0.05 5.65
N VAL A 80 -12.54 -1.28 5.26
CA VAL A 80 -11.73 -2.21 6.06
C VAL A 80 -10.24 -2.16 5.69
N LYS A 81 -9.40 -2.74 6.55
CA LYS A 81 -7.95 -2.88 6.32
C LYS A 81 -7.72 -3.75 5.07
N ARG A 82 -7.06 -3.19 4.04
CA ARG A 82 -6.81 -3.82 2.71
C ARG A 82 -8.09 -4.13 1.91
N ASP A 83 -8.99 -3.16 1.82
CA ASP A 83 -10.22 -3.26 1.03
C ASP A 83 -9.94 -3.50 -0.49
N PRO A 84 -10.43 -4.61 -1.08
CA PRO A 84 -10.18 -4.97 -2.48
C PRO A 84 -10.86 -4.04 -3.47
N ARG A 85 -11.81 -3.19 -3.01
CA ARG A 85 -12.50 -2.20 -3.85
C ARG A 85 -11.61 -1.02 -4.19
N ILE A 86 -10.49 -0.83 -3.49
CA ILE A 86 -9.55 0.28 -3.69
C ILE A 86 -8.63 -0.01 -4.88
N THR A 87 -8.52 0.97 -5.78
CA THR A 87 -7.65 0.91 -6.97
C THR A 87 -6.18 1.18 -6.61
N ARG A 88 -5.23 0.94 -7.53
CA ARG A 88 -3.80 1.13 -7.23
C ARG A 88 -3.45 2.60 -7.04
N VAL A 89 -3.93 3.45 -7.95
CA VAL A 89 -3.85 4.92 -7.82
C VAL A 89 -4.68 5.38 -6.62
N GLY A 90 -5.85 4.77 -6.40
CA GLY A 90 -6.69 5.07 -5.24
C GLY A 90 -5.99 4.82 -3.90
N GLN A 91 -5.20 3.75 -3.78
CA GLN A 91 -4.41 3.47 -2.59
C GLN A 91 -3.40 4.58 -2.32
N PHE A 92 -2.71 5.05 -3.36
CA PHE A 92 -1.78 6.19 -3.26
C PHE A 92 -2.50 7.49 -2.87
N LEU A 93 -3.64 7.79 -3.49
CA LEU A 93 -4.41 9.02 -3.21
C LEU A 93 -4.95 9.03 -1.77
N ARG A 94 -5.49 7.91 -1.26
CA ARG A 94 -5.97 7.80 0.12
C ARG A 94 -4.85 7.91 1.14
N TRP A 95 -3.70 7.30 0.82
CA TRP A 95 -2.52 7.36 1.68
C TRP A 95 -2.00 8.80 1.78
N THR A 96 -1.89 9.50 0.65
CA THR A 96 -1.47 10.91 0.61
C THR A 96 -2.56 11.90 1.03
N LYS A 97 -3.82 11.46 1.19
CA LYS A 97 -5.03 12.28 1.39
C LYS A 97 -5.30 13.27 0.24
N LEU A 98 -4.65 13.07 -0.91
CA LEU A 98 -4.91 13.87 -2.10
C LEU A 98 -6.32 13.64 -2.64
N ASP A 99 -6.96 12.52 -2.29
CA ASP A 99 -8.34 12.23 -2.66
C ASP A 99 -9.36 13.22 -2.10
N GLU A 100 -9.02 13.92 -1.03
CA GLU A 100 -9.88 14.91 -0.37
C GLU A 100 -9.74 16.33 -0.94
N LEU A 101 -8.75 16.60 -1.81
CA LEU A 101 -8.56 17.93 -2.41
C LEU A 101 -9.78 18.50 -3.14
N PRO A 102 -10.60 17.70 -3.86
CA PRO A 102 -11.80 18.23 -4.51
C PRO A 102 -12.85 18.81 -3.54
N GLN A 103 -12.75 18.54 -2.23
CA GLN A 103 -13.62 19.17 -1.22
C GLN A 103 -13.46 20.69 -1.17
N LEU A 104 -12.36 21.26 -1.70
CA LEU A 104 -12.20 22.71 -1.86
C LEU A 104 -13.32 23.32 -2.71
N PHE A 105 -13.88 22.58 -3.67
CA PHE A 105 -15.07 23.01 -4.42
C PHE A 105 -16.30 23.15 -3.51
N ASN A 106 -16.48 22.26 -2.52
CA ASN A 106 -17.56 22.37 -1.53
C ASN A 106 -17.36 23.57 -0.61
N VAL A 107 -16.11 23.92 -0.28
CA VAL A 107 -15.83 25.13 0.49
C VAL A 107 -16.22 26.37 -0.30
N ILE A 108 -15.82 26.46 -1.57
CA ILE A 108 -16.22 27.59 -2.43
C ILE A 108 -17.74 27.66 -2.58
N ALA A 109 -18.40 26.53 -2.85
CA ALA A 109 -19.86 26.43 -2.96
C ALA A 109 -20.60 26.84 -1.67
N GLY A 110 -19.92 26.75 -0.52
CA GLY A 110 -20.46 27.16 0.77
C GLY A 110 -21.12 26.02 1.56
N ASP A 111 -21.07 24.78 1.06
CA ASP A 111 -21.52 23.58 1.77
C ASP A 111 -20.61 23.25 2.96
N MET A 112 -19.30 23.50 2.79
CA MET A 112 -18.25 23.21 3.75
C MET A 112 -17.46 24.48 4.13
N SER A 113 -16.66 24.33 5.18
CA SER A 113 -15.64 25.25 5.66
C SER A 113 -14.27 24.58 5.55
N LEU A 114 -13.16 25.32 5.63
CA LEU A 114 -11.84 24.68 5.70
C LEU A 114 -11.64 23.97 7.04
N VAL A 115 -12.12 24.59 8.13
CA VAL A 115 -12.06 24.03 9.49
C VAL A 115 -13.45 23.80 10.05
N GLY A 116 -13.68 22.61 10.58
CA GLY A 116 -14.94 22.20 11.19
C GLY A 116 -15.04 20.68 11.37
N PRO A 117 -16.10 20.20 12.03
CA PRO A 117 -16.38 18.77 12.19
C PRO A 117 -16.44 18.03 10.86
N ARG A 118 -16.06 16.75 10.83
CA ARG A 118 -16.10 15.98 9.57
C ARG A 118 -17.57 15.74 9.15
N PRO A 119 -17.94 15.97 7.88
CA PRO A 119 -19.29 15.67 7.42
C PRO A 119 -19.54 14.16 7.43
N GLU A 120 -20.62 13.73 8.08
CA GLU A 120 -20.91 12.32 8.30
C GLU A 120 -22.01 11.78 7.35
N ASP A 121 -22.05 10.46 7.17
CA ASP A 121 -23.08 9.78 6.37
C ASP A 121 -24.45 9.92 7.05
N PRO A 122 -25.53 10.22 6.31
CA PRO A 122 -26.87 10.37 6.90
C PRO A 122 -27.32 9.19 7.77
N TYR A 123 -26.84 7.99 7.48
CA TYR A 123 -27.13 6.80 8.29
C TYR A 123 -26.47 6.84 9.68
N PHE A 124 -25.23 7.29 9.79
CA PHE A 124 -24.61 7.41 11.13
C PHE A 124 -25.20 8.59 11.91
N VAL A 125 -25.58 9.67 11.21
CA VAL A 125 -26.23 10.83 11.83
C VAL A 125 -27.59 10.47 12.45
N SER A 126 -28.31 9.46 11.94
CA SER A 126 -29.57 9.04 12.58
C SER A 126 -29.39 8.42 13.96
N PHE A 127 -28.18 8.01 14.34
CA PHE A 127 -27.86 7.51 15.68
C PHE A 127 -27.39 8.60 16.64
N TYR A 128 -27.33 9.86 16.21
CA TYR A 128 -26.88 10.96 17.07
C TYR A 128 -27.92 11.29 18.13
N THR A 129 -27.47 11.45 19.38
CA THR A 129 -28.28 12.04 20.45
C THR A 129 -28.56 13.53 20.17
N GLU A 130 -29.55 14.11 20.85
CA GLU A 130 -29.85 15.55 20.69
C GLU A 130 -28.65 16.44 21.04
N GLU A 131 -27.83 16.03 22.02
CA GLU A 131 -26.60 16.75 22.34
C GLU A 131 -25.55 16.61 21.22
N GLN A 132 -25.39 15.41 20.66
CA GLN A 132 -24.45 15.16 19.55
C GLN A 132 -24.84 15.91 18.26
N LYS A 133 -26.13 16.17 18.04
CA LYS A 133 -26.60 16.98 16.90
C LYS A 133 -26.11 18.43 16.96
N GLU A 134 -25.64 18.92 18.10
CA GLU A 134 -25.00 20.24 18.22
C GLU A 134 -23.80 20.40 17.26
N VAL A 135 -23.10 19.30 16.93
CA VAL A 135 -22.01 19.28 15.93
C VAL A 135 -22.45 19.82 14.57
N LEU A 136 -23.73 19.63 14.22
CA LEU A 136 -24.32 20.05 12.95
C LEU A 136 -24.79 21.52 12.97
N SER A 137 -24.58 22.27 14.05
CA SER A 137 -24.89 23.70 14.13
C SER A 137 -23.92 24.58 13.33
N VAL A 138 -22.76 24.03 12.95
CA VAL A 138 -21.72 24.72 12.16
C VAL A 138 -21.52 24.03 10.82
N LYS A 139 -20.82 24.70 9.89
CA LYS A 139 -20.45 24.07 8.62
C LYS A 139 -19.39 23.00 8.85
N PRO A 140 -19.53 21.82 8.21
CA PRO A 140 -18.51 20.79 8.28
C PRO A 140 -17.19 21.25 7.65
N GLY A 141 -16.07 20.70 8.13
CA GLY A 141 -14.72 21.06 7.73
C GLY A 141 -14.01 19.99 6.89
N ILE A 142 -13.06 20.44 6.05
CA ILE A 142 -12.05 19.54 5.48
C ILE A 142 -11.12 19.05 6.59
N ILE A 143 -10.61 20.00 7.39
CA ILE A 143 -9.76 19.76 8.56
C ILE A 143 -10.61 19.94 9.83
N GLY A 144 -10.43 19.06 10.80
CA GLY A 144 -11.11 19.17 12.08
C GLY A 144 -10.39 18.38 13.17
N PRO A 145 -10.81 18.55 14.43
CA PRO A 145 -10.17 17.94 15.60
C PRO A 145 -10.15 16.41 15.48
N SER A 146 -11.31 15.82 15.17
CA SER A 146 -11.42 14.38 14.98
C SER A 146 -10.56 13.85 13.83
N GLN A 147 -10.42 14.58 12.72
CA GLN A 147 -9.59 14.16 11.59
C GLN A 147 -8.09 14.20 11.90
N ILE A 148 -7.66 15.12 12.76
CA ILE A 148 -6.26 15.31 13.13
C ILE A 148 -5.81 14.21 14.09
N ASP A 149 -6.63 13.85 15.08
CA ASP A 149 -6.27 12.85 16.10
C ASP A 149 -6.73 11.43 15.75
N GLY A 150 -7.78 11.28 14.95
CA GLY A 150 -8.31 10.00 14.49
C GLY A 150 -7.79 9.56 13.12
N ARG A 151 -6.64 10.03 12.64
CA ARG A 151 -6.20 9.85 11.24
C ARG A 151 -6.21 8.40 10.73
N ASP A 152 -5.86 7.47 11.60
CA ASP A 152 -5.81 6.03 11.34
C ASP A 152 -7.03 5.33 11.99
N GLU A 153 -8.26 5.79 11.70
CA GLU A 153 -9.52 5.19 12.23
C GLU A 153 -9.58 3.67 12.00
N VAL A 154 -9.04 3.20 10.87
CA VAL A 154 -8.99 1.77 10.49
C VAL A 154 -8.06 0.96 11.41
N GLU A 155 -7.07 1.60 12.06
CA GLU A 155 -6.19 0.94 13.04
C GLU A 155 -6.84 0.82 14.43
N LYS A 156 -7.95 1.53 14.70
CA LYS A 156 -8.68 1.44 15.98
C LYS A 156 -9.60 0.22 16.09
N TYR A 157 -9.87 -0.48 14.99
CA TYR A 157 -10.72 -1.68 15.04
C TYR A 157 -9.91 -2.86 15.59
N PRO A 158 -10.42 -3.58 16.62
CA PRO A 158 -9.81 -4.81 17.09
C PRO A 158 -9.78 -5.88 15.99
N GLU A 159 -8.83 -6.82 16.10
CA GLU A 159 -8.76 -7.96 15.19
C GLU A 159 -9.98 -8.88 15.43
N GLY A 160 -10.70 -9.27 14.37
CA GLY A 160 -11.86 -10.17 14.47
C GLY A 160 -13.23 -9.51 14.64
N VAL A 161 -13.36 -8.18 14.51
CA VAL A 161 -14.68 -7.53 14.56
C VAL A 161 -15.57 -7.98 13.40
N GLU A 162 -16.63 -8.73 13.72
CA GLU A 162 -17.63 -9.19 12.74
C GLU A 162 -18.50 -8.04 12.21
N ASP A 163 -18.97 -7.14 13.11
CA ASP A 163 -19.80 -5.99 12.77
C ASP A 163 -19.05 -4.67 12.95
N THR A 164 -18.39 -4.23 11.86
CA THR A 164 -17.65 -2.96 11.84
C THR A 164 -18.54 -1.73 12.00
N GLU A 165 -19.82 -1.80 11.58
CA GLU A 165 -20.73 -0.65 11.67
C GLU A 165 -21.18 -0.43 13.11
N ARG A 166 -21.57 -1.51 13.79
CA ARG A 166 -21.93 -1.46 15.20
C ARG A 166 -20.75 -1.02 16.07
N TYR A 167 -19.57 -1.58 15.85
CA TYR A 167 -18.37 -1.17 16.59
C TYR A 167 -18.07 0.33 16.38
N TYR A 168 -18.23 0.84 15.15
CA TYR A 168 -18.08 2.26 14.88
C TYR A 168 -19.07 3.12 15.68
N ILE A 169 -20.35 2.75 15.69
CA ILE A 169 -21.42 3.48 16.39
C ILE A 169 -21.18 3.48 17.91
N GLU A 170 -20.77 2.36 18.47
CA GLU A 170 -20.64 2.19 19.92
C GLU A 170 -19.33 2.75 20.50
N HIS A 171 -18.22 2.70 19.74
CA HIS A 171 -16.88 2.99 20.29
C HIS A 171 -16.17 4.16 19.61
N ILE A 172 -16.20 4.24 18.27
CA ILE A 172 -15.40 5.23 17.53
C ILE A 172 -16.15 6.56 17.40
N MET A 173 -17.44 6.49 17.08
CA MET A 173 -18.29 7.65 16.82
C MET A 173 -18.49 8.54 18.06
N PRO A 174 -18.72 8.02 19.29
CA PRO A 174 -18.87 8.86 20.47
C PRO A 174 -17.62 9.68 20.77
N GLU A 175 -16.43 9.04 20.80
CA GLU A 175 -15.16 9.75 21.02
C GLU A 175 -14.89 10.83 19.95
N LYS A 176 -15.34 10.57 18.71
CA LYS A 176 -15.19 11.51 17.59
C LYS A 176 -16.05 12.74 17.82
N LEU A 177 -17.31 12.51 18.19
CA LEU A 177 -18.30 13.55 18.43
C LEU A 177 -17.95 14.40 19.64
N GLU A 178 -17.44 13.81 20.72
CA GLU A 178 -17.00 14.57 21.90
C GLU A 178 -15.95 15.63 21.56
N ARG A 179 -14.93 15.26 20.77
CA ARG A 179 -13.88 16.20 20.31
C ARG A 179 -14.43 17.26 19.36
N ASP A 180 -15.34 16.87 18.47
CA ASP A 180 -15.97 17.81 17.55
C ASP A 180 -16.92 18.79 18.29
N LEU A 181 -17.61 18.34 19.34
CA LEU A 181 -18.43 19.17 20.23
C LEU A 181 -17.58 20.18 21.00
N GLU A 182 -16.44 19.75 21.55
CA GLU A 182 -15.49 20.65 22.24
C GLU A 182 -15.04 21.78 21.30
N TYR A 183 -14.72 21.44 20.05
CA TYR A 183 -14.43 22.44 19.03
C TYR A 183 -15.63 23.36 18.79
N VAL A 184 -16.83 22.84 18.51
CA VAL A 184 -18.02 23.66 18.23
C VAL A 184 -18.30 24.67 19.35
N ARG A 185 -18.08 24.27 20.61
CA ARG A 185 -18.30 25.11 21.80
C ARG A 185 -17.25 26.21 21.96
N THR A 186 -16.01 25.99 21.50
CA THR A 186 -14.85 26.89 21.74
C THR A 186 -14.33 27.58 20.47
N ALA A 187 -14.87 27.26 19.30
CA ALA A 187 -14.24 27.65 18.03
C ALA A 187 -14.28 29.16 17.74
N THR A 188 -13.10 29.72 17.53
CA THR A 188 -12.83 31.10 17.09
C THR A 188 -12.11 31.12 15.73
N VAL A 189 -11.99 32.29 15.10
CA VAL A 189 -11.19 32.43 13.86
C VAL A 189 -9.72 32.08 14.11
N TRP A 190 -9.18 32.44 15.28
CA TRP A 190 -7.80 32.13 15.67
C TRP A 190 -7.58 30.64 15.90
N SER A 191 -8.52 29.95 16.55
CA SER A 191 -8.43 28.49 16.68
C SER A 191 -8.49 27.82 15.30
N ASP A 192 -9.31 28.32 14.38
CA ASP A 192 -9.39 27.79 13.01
C ASP A 192 -8.04 27.94 12.28
N LEU A 193 -7.41 29.11 12.36
CA LEU A 193 -6.09 29.32 11.76
C LEU A 193 -5.02 28.38 12.36
N ARG A 194 -5.05 28.18 13.68
CA ARG A 194 -4.19 27.20 14.36
C ARG A 194 -4.46 25.78 13.87
N PHE A 195 -5.72 25.38 13.70
CA PHE A 195 -6.08 24.07 13.14
C PHE A 195 -5.61 23.90 11.69
N LEU A 196 -5.68 24.95 10.86
CA LEU A 196 -5.15 24.92 9.50
C LEU A 196 -3.65 24.69 9.48
N LEU A 197 -2.90 25.48 10.25
CA LEU A 197 -1.45 25.36 10.33
C LEU A 197 -1.04 24.01 10.92
N PHE A 198 -1.60 23.64 12.06
CA PHE A 198 -1.28 22.37 12.74
C PHE A 198 -1.69 21.17 11.89
N GLY A 199 -2.88 21.20 11.29
CA GLY A 199 -3.36 20.16 10.37
C GLY A 199 -2.43 20.00 9.17
N PHE A 200 -1.99 21.12 8.57
CA PHE A 200 -1.03 21.12 7.47
C PHE A 200 0.32 20.50 7.87
N PHE A 201 0.91 20.96 8.98
CA PHE A 201 2.17 20.41 9.47
C PHE A 201 2.05 18.95 9.93
N LYS A 202 0.93 18.56 10.56
CA LYS A 202 0.69 17.16 10.97
C LYS A 202 0.53 16.26 9.75
N VAL A 203 -0.16 16.70 8.69
CA VAL A 203 -0.18 15.97 7.41
C VAL A 203 1.24 15.85 6.86
N LEU A 204 1.98 16.96 6.75
CA LEU A 204 3.33 16.93 6.20
C LEU A 204 4.26 15.99 6.98
N THR A 205 4.29 16.06 8.30
CA THR A 205 5.16 15.25 9.16
C THR A 205 4.72 13.79 9.28
N THR A 206 3.42 13.53 9.36
CA THR A 206 2.87 12.16 9.55
C THR A 206 2.83 11.37 8.24
N GLN A 207 2.86 12.02 7.07
CA GLN A 207 3.04 11.34 5.77
C GLN A 207 4.39 10.62 5.65
N PHE A 208 5.36 10.99 6.49
CA PHE A 208 6.72 10.46 6.46
C PHE A 208 6.97 9.36 7.51
N LYS A 209 6.07 8.36 7.65
CA LYS A 209 6.33 7.15 8.48
C LYS A 209 7.65 6.48 8.03
N ARG A 210 8.50 6.06 8.98
CA ARG A 210 9.86 5.45 8.75
C ARG A 210 9.88 4.31 7.71
N SER A 211 8.79 3.55 7.58
CA SER A 211 8.68 2.44 6.61
C SER A 211 8.58 2.91 5.14
N PHE A 212 8.04 4.11 4.90
CA PHE A 212 8.00 4.74 3.57
C PHE A 212 9.40 5.16 3.13
N PHE A 213 10.14 5.83 4.01
CA PHE A 213 11.53 6.21 3.74
C PHE A 213 12.45 5.02 3.52
N ALA A 214 12.26 3.89 4.21
CA ALA A 214 13.04 2.68 3.95
C ALA A 214 12.77 2.09 2.54
N ARG A 215 11.50 2.06 2.11
CA ARG A 215 11.09 1.55 0.79
C ARG A 215 11.47 2.49 -0.36
N ILE A 216 11.48 3.80 -0.10
CA ILE A 216 11.82 4.84 -1.08
C ILE A 216 13.30 5.14 -1.15
N ARG A 217 14.05 5.09 -0.04
CA ARG A 217 15.52 5.25 -0.08
C ARG A 217 16.16 4.24 -1.01
N GLY A 218 15.72 2.97 -0.97
CA GLY A 218 16.25 1.95 -1.88
C GLY A 218 15.97 2.28 -3.36
N ARG A 219 14.76 2.77 -3.67
CA ARG A 219 14.39 3.14 -5.05
C ARG A 219 15.06 4.43 -5.51
N LEU A 220 15.12 5.46 -4.65
CA LEU A 220 15.82 6.71 -4.94
C LEU A 220 17.31 6.49 -5.11
N ALA A 221 17.94 5.64 -4.29
CA ALA A 221 19.35 5.28 -4.44
C ALA A 221 19.61 4.59 -5.79
N LEU A 222 18.72 3.71 -6.23
CA LEU A 222 18.82 3.07 -7.56
C LEU A 222 18.63 4.07 -8.70
N VAL A 223 17.65 4.97 -8.60
CA VAL A 223 17.41 6.02 -9.62
C VAL A 223 18.60 6.97 -9.68
N SER A 224 19.14 7.41 -8.54
CA SER A 224 20.30 8.31 -8.49
C SER A 224 21.55 7.64 -9.04
N MET A 225 21.72 6.35 -8.76
CA MET A 225 22.84 5.55 -9.26
C MET A 225 22.74 5.34 -10.77
N ASP A 226 21.56 4.98 -11.29
CA ASP A 226 21.34 4.86 -12.74
C ASP A 226 21.53 6.20 -13.45
N LEU A 227 21.13 7.32 -12.84
CA LEU A 227 21.38 8.66 -13.36
C LEU A 227 22.88 8.97 -13.42
N ALA A 228 23.64 8.62 -12.38
CA ALA A 228 25.09 8.76 -12.38
C ALA A 228 25.75 7.89 -13.47
N LEU A 229 25.27 6.65 -13.68
CA LEU A 229 25.75 5.79 -14.74
C LEU A 229 25.44 6.33 -16.14
N ILE A 230 24.25 6.91 -16.35
CA ILE A 230 23.89 7.58 -17.62
C ILE A 230 24.88 8.71 -17.92
N VAL A 231 25.24 9.52 -16.92
CA VAL A 231 26.21 10.60 -17.09
C VAL A 231 27.62 10.07 -17.32
N ALA A 232 28.08 9.13 -16.49
CA ALA A 232 29.42 8.58 -16.55
C ALA A 232 29.70 7.82 -17.85
N SER A 233 28.74 6.98 -18.30
CA SER A 233 28.87 6.23 -19.56
C SER A 233 29.00 7.15 -20.77
N TYR A 234 28.19 8.21 -20.84
CA TYR A 234 28.23 9.14 -21.96
C TYR A 234 29.51 9.99 -21.98
N ILE A 235 29.97 10.46 -20.81
CA ILE A 235 31.24 11.19 -20.70
C ILE A 235 32.41 10.29 -21.10
N LEU A 236 32.43 9.05 -20.59
CA LEU A 236 33.48 8.08 -20.90
C LEU A 236 33.49 7.69 -22.39
N ALA A 237 32.33 7.56 -23.02
CA ALA A 237 32.22 7.31 -24.45
C ALA A 237 32.87 8.44 -25.28
N ASN A 238 32.72 9.71 -24.86
CA ASN A 238 33.37 10.84 -25.52
C ASN A 238 34.88 10.86 -25.27
N PHE A 239 35.35 10.52 -24.07
CA PHE A 239 36.78 10.39 -23.80
C PHE A 239 37.43 9.30 -24.64
N ILE A 240 36.79 8.13 -24.75
CA ILE A 240 37.29 7.02 -25.59
C ILE A 240 37.31 7.43 -27.06
N HIS A 241 36.29 8.15 -27.53
CA HIS A 241 36.22 8.57 -28.93
C HIS A 241 37.24 9.66 -29.29
N MET A 242 37.67 10.47 -28.33
CA MET A 242 38.55 11.64 -28.52
C MET A 242 39.94 11.44 -27.91
N ASP A 243 40.47 10.21 -27.89
CA ASP A 243 41.82 9.88 -27.40
C ASP A 243 42.14 10.46 -26.01
N TRP A 244 41.17 10.36 -25.09
CA TRP A 244 41.25 10.85 -23.72
C TRP A 244 41.36 12.38 -23.55
N ARG A 245 41.10 13.17 -24.59
CA ARG A 245 41.14 14.64 -24.56
C ARG A 245 39.91 15.25 -25.22
N ILE A 246 39.03 15.88 -24.43
CA ILE A 246 37.84 16.57 -24.93
C ILE A 246 38.18 18.05 -25.19
N PRO A 247 38.11 18.55 -26.45
CA PRO A 247 38.33 19.96 -26.74
C PRO A 247 37.26 20.85 -26.10
N ASP A 248 37.60 22.08 -25.71
CA ASP A 248 36.66 22.99 -25.04
C ASP A 248 35.38 23.25 -25.85
N ARG A 249 35.51 23.26 -27.18
CA ARG A 249 34.41 23.45 -28.12
C ARG A 249 33.38 22.31 -28.12
N ALA A 250 33.73 21.12 -27.62
CA ALA A 250 32.84 19.96 -27.60
C ALA A 250 31.89 19.96 -26.39
N TRP A 251 32.23 20.63 -25.28
CA TRP A 251 31.43 20.63 -24.06
C TRP A 251 29.97 21.09 -24.22
N PRO A 252 29.66 22.17 -24.97
CA PRO A 252 28.27 22.58 -25.16
C PRO A 252 27.43 21.52 -25.87
N PHE A 253 28.03 20.77 -26.80
CA PHE A 253 27.37 19.70 -27.53
C PHE A 253 27.16 18.46 -26.66
N ILE A 254 28.15 18.11 -25.84
CA ILE A 254 28.07 17.03 -24.85
C ILE A 254 26.97 17.34 -23.83
N ALA A 255 26.93 18.57 -23.29
CA ALA A 255 25.93 18.98 -22.31
C ALA A 255 24.48 18.90 -22.85
N ARG A 256 24.26 19.34 -24.11
CA ARG A 256 22.94 19.27 -24.76
C ARG A 256 22.49 17.83 -25.01
N THR A 257 23.38 16.94 -25.42
CA THR A 257 23.05 15.52 -25.58
C THR A 257 22.83 14.82 -24.22
N LEU A 258 23.59 15.22 -23.21
CA LEU A 258 23.42 14.71 -21.85
C LEU A 258 22.07 15.12 -21.26
N PHE A 259 21.61 16.35 -21.52
CA PHE A 259 20.26 16.80 -21.16
C PHE A 259 19.19 15.85 -21.73
N TRP A 260 19.25 15.52 -23.01
CA TRP A 260 18.32 14.56 -23.62
C TRP A 260 18.44 13.16 -23.01
N SER A 261 19.67 12.71 -22.70
CA SER A 261 19.91 11.40 -22.08
C SER A 261 19.31 11.30 -20.67
N VAL A 262 19.50 12.34 -19.85
CA VAL A 262 18.93 12.42 -18.50
C VAL A 262 17.42 12.59 -18.53
N LEU A 263 16.87 13.28 -19.53
CA LEU A 263 15.43 13.48 -19.66
C LEU A 263 14.69 12.23 -20.15
N LEU A 264 15.25 11.52 -21.14
CA LEU A 264 14.54 10.46 -21.87
C LEU A 264 14.79 9.04 -21.33
N LYS A 265 15.96 8.75 -20.76
CA LYS A 265 16.28 7.40 -20.27
C LYS A 265 15.49 7.00 -19.00
N PRO A 266 15.36 7.84 -17.95
CA PRO A 266 14.66 7.45 -16.73
C PRO A 266 13.18 7.07 -16.89
N PRO A 267 12.35 7.79 -17.68
CA PRO A 267 10.96 7.39 -17.92
C PRO A 267 10.83 6.00 -18.56
N VAL A 268 11.71 5.66 -19.52
CA VAL A 268 11.73 4.34 -20.16
C VAL A 268 12.14 3.26 -19.14
N PHE A 269 13.10 3.55 -18.27
CA PHE A 269 13.52 2.62 -17.21
C PHE A 269 12.39 2.36 -16.20
N ILE A 270 11.60 3.40 -15.88
CA ILE A 270 10.39 3.28 -15.06
C ILE A 270 9.33 2.42 -15.76
N TYR A 271 9.09 2.64 -17.05
CA TYR A 271 8.11 1.89 -17.85
C TYR A 271 8.43 0.39 -17.91
N TYR A 272 9.70 0.03 -18.12
CA TYR A 272 10.16 -1.36 -18.10
C TYR A 272 10.28 -1.95 -16.69
N GLY A 273 9.95 -1.18 -15.65
CA GLY A 273 9.88 -1.65 -14.28
C GLY A 273 11.24 -1.91 -13.63
N LEU A 274 12.33 -1.29 -14.11
CA LEU A 274 13.68 -1.48 -13.58
C LEU A 274 13.81 -1.07 -12.09
N TYR A 275 12.87 -0.26 -11.59
CA TYR A 275 12.82 0.21 -10.20
C TYR A 275 11.70 -0.44 -9.36
N GLN A 276 10.90 -1.31 -9.98
CA GLN A 276 9.73 -1.92 -9.33
C GLN A 276 10.04 -3.34 -8.80
N ARG A 277 10.93 -4.08 -9.48
CA ARG A 277 11.35 -5.42 -9.07
C ARG A 277 12.38 -5.33 -7.95
N SER A 278 12.16 -6.10 -6.88
CA SER A 278 13.13 -6.24 -5.80
C SER A 278 14.45 -6.73 -6.42
N THR A 279 15.57 -6.06 -6.11
CA THR A 279 16.94 -6.37 -6.58
C THR A 279 17.44 -7.78 -6.26
N ARG A 280 16.57 -8.64 -5.71
CA ARG A 280 16.83 -10.00 -5.23
C ARG A 280 16.65 -11.10 -6.27
N TRP A 281 15.92 -10.86 -7.38
CA TRP A 281 15.59 -11.91 -8.35
C TRP A 281 15.85 -11.48 -9.80
N VAL A 282 17.12 -11.54 -10.24
CA VAL A 282 17.44 -11.35 -11.67
C VAL A 282 17.14 -12.64 -12.42
N GLY A 283 15.92 -12.77 -12.92
CA GLY A 283 15.59 -13.79 -13.93
C GLY A 283 16.03 -13.36 -15.32
N SER A 284 15.97 -14.28 -16.30
CA SER A 284 16.17 -13.95 -17.73
C SER A 284 15.28 -12.79 -18.21
N ARG A 285 14.11 -12.63 -17.57
CA ARG A 285 13.16 -11.53 -17.82
C ARG A 285 13.66 -10.17 -17.35
N ASP A 286 14.53 -10.09 -16.35
CA ASP A 286 15.10 -8.83 -15.86
C ASP A 286 16.24 -8.37 -16.75
N LEU A 287 17.09 -9.30 -17.18
CA LEU A 287 18.11 -9.01 -18.19
C LEU A 287 17.47 -8.56 -19.51
N ALA A 288 16.41 -9.24 -19.95
CA ALA A 288 15.65 -8.83 -21.13
C ALA A 288 15.00 -7.44 -20.97
N ALA A 289 14.49 -7.11 -19.78
CA ALA A 289 13.94 -5.79 -19.50
C ALA A 289 15.04 -4.70 -19.53
N LEU A 290 16.22 -4.97 -18.97
CA LEU A 290 17.36 -4.06 -19.01
C LEU A 290 17.84 -3.81 -20.44
N VAL A 291 18.03 -4.87 -21.23
CA VAL A 291 18.44 -4.75 -22.64
C VAL A 291 17.43 -3.93 -23.43
N LYS A 292 16.11 -4.21 -23.27
CA LYS A 292 15.05 -3.45 -23.95
C LYS A 292 15.04 -1.99 -23.52
N ALA A 293 15.10 -1.73 -22.21
CA ALA A 293 15.05 -0.38 -21.66
C ALA A 293 16.22 0.48 -22.13
N VAL A 294 17.46 -0.02 -22.01
CA VAL A 294 18.67 0.68 -22.46
C VAL A 294 18.65 0.90 -23.97
N SER A 295 18.29 -0.11 -24.76
CA SER A 295 18.29 0.02 -26.23
C SER A 295 17.23 1.00 -26.74
N ILE A 296 15.99 0.92 -26.22
CA ILE A 296 14.89 1.80 -26.65
C ILE A 296 15.14 3.24 -26.21
N SER A 297 15.63 3.43 -24.98
CA SER A 297 15.94 4.78 -24.49
C SER A 297 17.13 5.40 -25.24
N SER A 298 18.18 4.66 -25.55
CA SER A 298 19.29 5.14 -26.39
C SER A 298 18.81 5.49 -27.80
N ALA A 299 17.89 4.72 -28.39
CA ALA A 299 17.28 5.06 -29.68
C ALA A 299 16.49 6.38 -29.61
N PHE A 300 15.74 6.63 -28.55
CA PHE A 300 15.06 7.92 -28.36
C PHE A 300 16.02 9.09 -28.21
N VAL A 301 17.15 8.90 -27.52
CA VAL A 301 18.19 9.94 -27.43
C VAL A 301 18.78 10.25 -28.80
N VAL A 302 19.11 9.23 -29.60
CA VAL A 302 19.62 9.42 -30.98
C VAL A 302 18.59 10.14 -31.86
N ALA A 303 17.31 9.78 -31.74
CA ALA A 303 16.24 10.48 -32.46
C ALA A 303 16.13 11.94 -32.02
N ALA A 304 16.12 12.21 -30.71
CA ALA A 304 16.01 13.56 -30.16
C ALA A 304 17.19 14.45 -30.57
N THR A 305 18.42 13.93 -30.56
CA THR A 305 19.61 14.68 -31.01
C THR A 305 19.58 14.95 -32.50
N TYR A 306 19.10 13.99 -33.31
CA TYR A 306 18.92 14.16 -34.76
C TYR A 306 17.93 15.29 -35.08
N PHE A 307 16.74 15.29 -34.47
CA PHE A 307 15.72 16.33 -34.68
C PHE A 307 16.10 17.69 -34.08
N SER A 308 16.94 17.70 -33.04
CA SER A 308 17.46 18.94 -32.44
C SER A 308 18.61 19.59 -33.23
N GLY A 309 18.97 19.04 -34.40
CA GLY A 309 20.05 19.56 -35.24
C GLY A 309 21.47 19.32 -34.68
N LEU A 310 21.63 18.42 -33.70
CA LEU A 310 22.92 18.07 -33.09
C LEU A 310 23.66 16.99 -33.89
N GLN A 311 23.64 17.09 -35.22
CA GLN A 311 24.15 16.07 -36.15
C GLN A 311 25.69 15.99 -36.21
N ALA A 312 26.39 16.94 -35.60
CA ALA A 312 27.86 16.99 -35.57
C ALA A 312 28.51 15.88 -34.71
N HIS A 313 27.71 15.12 -33.95
CA HIS A 313 28.23 14.02 -33.13
C HIS A 313 28.52 12.77 -33.95
N SER A 314 29.67 12.15 -33.68
CA SER A 314 29.98 10.83 -34.21
C SER A 314 29.00 9.79 -33.70
N ARG A 315 28.41 9.02 -34.63
CA ARG A 315 27.48 7.93 -34.31
C ARG A 315 28.13 6.85 -33.43
N ALA A 316 29.46 6.71 -33.53
CA ALA A 316 30.23 5.79 -32.71
C ALA A 316 30.08 6.09 -31.20
N VAL A 317 29.97 7.36 -30.81
CA VAL A 317 29.81 7.76 -29.40
C VAL A 317 28.51 7.18 -28.81
N PHE A 318 27.41 7.15 -29.57
CA PHE A 318 26.15 6.58 -29.10
C PHE A 318 26.20 5.05 -28.96
N VAL A 319 26.95 4.37 -29.83
CA VAL A 319 27.14 2.91 -29.75
C VAL A 319 28.01 2.55 -28.55
N VAL A 320 29.09 3.30 -28.34
CA VAL A 320 29.98 3.12 -27.19
C VAL A 320 29.25 3.45 -25.87
N ASP A 321 28.48 4.55 -25.82
CA ASP A 321 27.61 4.88 -24.68
C ASP A 321 26.62 3.75 -24.37
N TRP A 322 25.91 3.25 -25.39
CA TRP A 322 24.96 2.16 -25.23
C TRP A 322 25.59 0.90 -24.64
N ALA A 323 26.78 0.50 -25.15
CA ALA A 323 27.50 -0.65 -24.63
C ALA A 323 27.98 -0.41 -23.19
N LEU A 324 28.66 0.71 -22.92
CA LEU A 324 29.16 1.08 -21.59
C LEU A 324 28.04 1.16 -20.56
N LEU A 325 26.90 1.76 -20.92
CA LEU A 325 25.75 1.87 -20.04
C LEU A 325 25.13 0.50 -19.75
N MET A 326 24.97 -0.34 -20.78
CA MET A 326 24.43 -1.69 -20.61
C MET A 326 25.30 -2.55 -19.68
N PHE A 327 26.61 -2.58 -19.92
CA PHE A 327 27.54 -3.35 -19.10
C PHE A 327 27.66 -2.77 -17.68
N SER A 328 27.79 -1.45 -17.53
CA SER A 328 27.88 -0.83 -16.20
C SER A 328 26.61 -1.03 -15.37
N MET A 329 25.43 -0.91 -15.96
CA MET A 329 24.16 -1.16 -15.27
C MET A 329 24.00 -2.65 -14.90
N ALA A 330 24.39 -3.57 -15.77
CA ALA A 330 24.35 -5.00 -15.49
C ALA A 330 25.35 -5.39 -14.38
N SER A 331 26.60 -4.96 -14.51
CA SER A 331 27.67 -5.19 -13.53
C SER A 331 27.35 -4.58 -12.18
N PHE A 332 26.89 -3.32 -12.13
CA PHE A 332 26.56 -2.68 -10.86
C PHE A 332 25.39 -3.38 -10.17
N ARG A 333 24.34 -3.77 -10.91
CA ARG A 333 23.22 -4.54 -10.34
C ARG A 333 23.68 -5.91 -9.84
N PHE A 334 24.62 -6.56 -10.54
CA PHE A 334 25.22 -7.82 -10.12
C PHE A 334 26.08 -7.69 -8.87
N VAL A 335 26.88 -6.63 -8.76
CA VAL A 335 27.71 -6.31 -7.58
C VAL A 335 26.84 -5.92 -6.40
N LEU A 336 25.88 -5.01 -6.60
CA LEU A 336 24.92 -4.62 -5.57
C LEU A 336 24.16 -5.85 -5.05
N ARG A 337 23.80 -6.79 -5.93
CA ARG A 337 23.29 -8.10 -5.52
C ARG A 337 24.32 -8.84 -4.68
N HIS A 338 25.55 -9.04 -5.15
CA HIS A 338 26.56 -9.80 -4.40
C HIS A 338 26.87 -9.20 -3.04
N VAL A 339 26.89 -7.87 -2.90
CA VAL A 339 27.15 -7.18 -1.63
C VAL A 339 25.93 -7.25 -0.71
N LEU A 340 24.72 -6.94 -1.21
CA LEU A 340 23.50 -7.00 -0.40
C LEU A 340 23.09 -8.44 -0.05
N THR A 341 23.45 -9.42 -0.89
CA THR A 341 23.22 -10.85 -0.64
C THR A 341 24.37 -11.45 0.18
N GLY A 342 25.61 -10.97 0.01
CA GLY A 342 26.78 -11.38 0.78
C GLY A 342 26.73 -10.97 2.25
N ALA A 343 26.10 -9.83 2.56
CA ALA A 343 25.77 -9.42 3.93
C ALA A 343 24.62 -10.23 4.56
N SER A 344 24.02 -11.15 3.81
CA SER A 344 23.04 -12.13 4.29
C SER A 344 23.39 -13.50 3.76
N ARG A 345 24.47 -14.11 4.27
CA ARG A 345 24.62 -15.57 4.32
C ARG A 345 23.39 -16.13 5.06
N ARG A 346 22.32 -16.37 4.33
CA ARG A 346 21.17 -17.16 4.73
C ARG A 346 21.01 -18.27 3.69
N PRO A 347 20.74 -19.51 4.12
CA PRO A 347 20.76 -20.67 3.23
C PRO A 347 19.78 -20.46 2.08
N GLU A 348 20.19 -20.95 0.91
CA GLU A 348 19.40 -21.03 -0.32
C GLU A 348 17.98 -21.48 -0.01
N ARG A 349 16.98 -20.69 -0.42
CA ARG A 349 15.58 -21.13 -0.39
C ARG A 349 15.36 -22.01 -1.60
N GLY A 350 15.24 -23.31 -1.37
CA GLY A 350 14.62 -24.25 -2.30
C GLY A 350 13.16 -23.85 -2.61
N PRO A 351 12.46 -24.64 -3.45
CA PRO A 351 11.03 -24.42 -3.74
C PRO A 351 10.23 -24.28 -2.43
N TYR A 352 9.24 -23.39 -2.43
CA TYR A 352 8.35 -23.23 -1.29
C TYR A 352 7.57 -24.53 -1.07
N THR A 353 7.66 -25.10 0.13
CA THR A 353 6.81 -26.23 0.53
C THR A 353 5.40 -25.68 0.73
N LYS A 354 4.46 -26.10 -0.09
CA LYS A 354 3.06 -25.65 0.02
C LYS A 354 2.40 -26.39 1.17
N VAL A 355 1.85 -25.63 2.12
CA VAL A 355 1.28 -26.17 3.35
C VAL A 355 -0.21 -25.87 3.49
N LEU A 356 -0.95 -26.82 4.05
CA LEU A 356 -2.27 -26.57 4.61
C LEU A 356 -2.14 -26.34 6.11
N VAL A 357 -2.93 -25.42 6.64
CA VAL A 357 -3.05 -25.22 8.10
C VAL A 357 -4.38 -25.80 8.54
N ALA A 358 -4.37 -26.74 9.47
CA ALA A 358 -5.57 -27.32 10.06
C ALA A 358 -5.92 -26.59 11.36
N GLY A 359 -7.16 -26.13 11.43
CA GLY A 359 -7.69 -25.24 12.47
C GLY A 359 -7.73 -23.79 11.99
N SER A 360 -8.91 -23.18 12.07
CA SER A 360 -9.14 -21.75 11.84
C SER A 360 -9.30 -20.95 13.14
N GLY A 361 -9.04 -21.57 14.28
CA GLY A 361 -9.04 -20.91 15.59
C GLY A 361 -7.77 -20.12 15.87
N HIS A 362 -7.55 -19.79 17.14
CA HIS A 362 -6.43 -18.93 17.56
C HIS A 362 -5.06 -19.54 17.30
N GLY A 363 -4.90 -20.86 17.47
CA GLY A 363 -3.66 -21.57 17.20
C GLY A 363 -3.33 -21.68 15.70
N GLY A 364 -4.32 -21.96 14.87
CA GLY A 364 -4.22 -21.99 13.41
C GLY A 364 -3.92 -20.62 12.82
N GLU A 365 -4.57 -19.58 13.34
CA GLU A 365 -4.26 -18.18 13.00
C GLU A 365 -2.84 -17.80 13.42
N ALA A 366 -2.37 -18.20 14.60
CA ALA A 366 -1.01 -17.93 15.05
C ALA A 366 0.04 -18.59 14.14
N ILE A 367 -0.18 -19.84 13.73
CA ILE A 367 0.67 -20.53 12.75
C ILE A 367 0.65 -19.77 11.43
N LEU A 368 -0.54 -19.43 10.93
CA LEU A 368 -0.70 -18.73 9.66
C LEU A 368 -0.03 -17.35 9.67
N ARG A 369 -0.16 -16.61 10.78
CA ARG A 369 0.49 -15.33 11.01
C ARG A 369 2.01 -15.50 11.03
N ALA A 370 2.53 -16.47 11.78
CA ALA A 370 3.97 -16.74 11.82
C ALA A 370 4.54 -17.06 10.42
N LEU A 371 3.81 -17.84 9.61
CA LEU A 371 4.21 -18.19 8.25
C LEU A 371 4.17 -17.01 7.27
N LEU A 372 3.17 -16.12 7.41
CA LEU A 372 2.98 -14.96 6.52
C LEU A 372 3.83 -13.75 6.93
N GLU A 373 4.06 -13.56 8.22
CA GLU A 373 4.85 -12.45 8.76
C GLU A 373 6.34 -12.72 8.69
N ASP A 374 6.80 -13.97 8.81
CA ASP A 374 8.20 -14.30 8.58
C ASP A 374 8.51 -14.26 7.09
N PRO A 375 9.23 -13.23 6.60
CA PRO A 375 9.62 -13.15 5.19
C PRO A 375 10.63 -14.25 4.83
N LYS A 376 11.05 -15.08 5.80
CA LYS A 376 11.97 -16.23 5.71
C LYS A 376 11.35 -17.60 5.83
N SER A 377 10.04 -17.69 6.02
CA SER A 377 9.35 -18.97 5.94
C SER A 377 9.62 -19.64 4.59
N ARG A 378 9.95 -20.94 4.63
CA ARG A 378 10.00 -21.83 3.45
C ARG A 378 8.64 -22.44 3.12
N TYR A 379 7.65 -22.21 3.97
CA TYR A 379 6.30 -22.76 3.85
C TYR A 379 5.36 -21.69 3.27
N LEU A 380 4.60 -22.06 2.24
CA LEU A 380 3.57 -21.22 1.64
C LEU A 380 2.18 -21.76 2.02
N PRO A 381 1.41 -21.08 2.88
CA PRO A 381 0.07 -21.52 3.23
C PRO A 381 -0.85 -21.36 2.02
N VAL A 382 -1.35 -22.49 1.49
CA VAL A 382 -2.24 -22.50 0.30
C VAL A 382 -3.71 -22.64 0.65
N GLY A 383 -4.03 -23.08 1.87
CA GLY A 383 -5.41 -23.29 2.33
C GLY A 383 -5.47 -23.60 3.81
N ILE A 384 -6.65 -23.41 4.38
CA ILE A 384 -6.98 -23.78 5.76
C ILE A 384 -7.99 -24.92 5.72
N ILE A 385 -7.82 -25.91 6.59
CA ILE A 385 -8.75 -27.01 6.80
C ILE A 385 -9.45 -26.78 8.13
N ASP A 386 -10.78 -26.73 8.12
CA ASP A 386 -11.58 -26.53 9.31
C ASP A 386 -12.82 -27.43 9.28
N HIS A 387 -13.13 -28.04 10.42
CA HIS A 387 -14.26 -28.96 10.53
C HIS A 387 -15.61 -28.22 10.53
N GLU A 388 -15.65 -26.93 10.87
CA GLU A 388 -16.87 -26.14 10.95
C GLU A 388 -17.37 -25.71 9.55
N PRO A 389 -18.51 -26.24 9.05
CA PRO A 389 -18.94 -25.99 7.68
C PRO A 389 -19.28 -24.53 7.37
N HIS A 390 -19.67 -23.76 8.40
CA HIS A 390 -20.00 -22.35 8.24
C HIS A 390 -18.78 -21.47 7.96
N ARG A 391 -17.56 -21.95 8.23
CA ARG A 391 -16.30 -21.24 7.94
C ARG A 391 -15.76 -21.53 6.55
N TRP A 392 -16.32 -22.52 5.85
CA TRP A 392 -15.83 -22.91 4.52
C TRP A 392 -15.96 -21.77 3.52
N GLY A 393 -14.88 -21.53 2.78
CA GLY A 393 -14.78 -20.43 1.83
C GLY A 393 -14.42 -19.07 2.44
N ALA A 394 -14.39 -18.93 3.78
CA ALA A 394 -13.91 -17.74 4.46
C ALA A 394 -12.41 -17.50 4.18
N LEU A 395 -11.98 -16.25 4.29
CA LEU A 395 -10.59 -15.84 4.10
C LEU A 395 -10.00 -15.39 5.43
N ILE A 396 -8.99 -16.11 5.91
CA ILE A 396 -8.29 -15.82 7.16
C ILE A 396 -6.86 -15.46 6.81
N HIS A 397 -6.42 -14.26 7.20
CA HIS A 397 -5.14 -13.66 6.79
C HIS A 397 -4.86 -13.71 5.26
N GLY A 398 -5.90 -13.81 4.42
CA GLY A 398 -5.79 -13.89 2.96
C GLY A 398 -5.65 -15.32 2.40
N VAL A 399 -5.72 -16.34 3.24
CA VAL A 399 -5.75 -17.76 2.86
C VAL A 399 -7.16 -18.31 3.06
N ARG A 400 -7.64 -19.10 2.09
CA ARG A 400 -9.04 -19.57 2.08
C ARG A 400 -9.20 -20.83 2.92
N VAL A 401 -10.30 -20.91 3.67
CA VAL A 401 -10.76 -22.18 4.25
C VAL A 401 -11.30 -23.04 3.12
N VAL A 402 -10.58 -24.11 2.79
CA VAL A 402 -10.83 -24.96 1.63
C VAL A 402 -11.97 -25.95 1.91
N GLY A 403 -12.08 -26.42 3.15
CA GLY A 403 -13.09 -27.39 3.56
C GLY A 403 -12.66 -28.13 4.82
N GLY A 404 -13.23 -29.31 5.04
CA GLY A 404 -12.93 -30.18 6.17
C GLY A 404 -11.82 -31.20 5.89
N ALA A 405 -11.62 -32.15 6.80
CA ALA A 405 -10.61 -33.20 6.66
C ALA A 405 -10.78 -34.04 5.37
N ALA A 406 -12.01 -34.22 4.91
CA ALA A 406 -12.31 -34.93 3.66
C ALA A 406 -11.78 -34.22 2.40
N ASP A 407 -11.65 -32.89 2.46
CA ASP A 407 -11.24 -32.05 1.32
C ASP A 407 -9.72 -31.94 1.16
N ILE A 408 -8.94 -32.50 2.11
CA ILE A 408 -7.47 -32.52 2.06
C ILE A 408 -6.98 -33.18 0.76
N ALA A 409 -7.64 -34.24 0.29
CA ALA A 409 -7.28 -34.93 -0.96
C ALA A 409 -7.45 -34.02 -2.19
N MET A 410 -8.55 -33.27 -2.23
CA MET A 410 -8.85 -32.34 -3.31
C MET A 410 -7.90 -31.13 -3.27
N ALA A 411 -7.64 -30.61 -2.07
CA ALA A 411 -6.71 -29.50 -1.86
C ALA A 411 -5.28 -29.88 -2.24
N ALA A 412 -4.84 -31.10 -1.88
CA ALA A 412 -3.51 -31.60 -2.19
C ALA A 412 -3.27 -31.77 -3.69
N SER A 413 -4.25 -32.34 -4.41
CA SER A 413 -4.17 -32.49 -5.87
C SER A 413 -4.26 -31.17 -6.62
N THR A 414 -5.11 -30.24 -6.16
CA THR A 414 -5.33 -28.94 -6.83
C THR A 414 -4.17 -27.97 -6.60
N HIS A 415 -3.64 -27.93 -5.38
CA HIS A 415 -2.63 -26.94 -4.99
C HIS A 415 -1.22 -27.52 -4.90
N GLY A 416 -1.03 -28.83 -4.97
CA GLY A 416 0.27 -29.49 -4.82
C GLY A 416 0.79 -29.37 -3.39
N VAL A 417 -0.03 -29.74 -2.40
CA VAL A 417 0.31 -29.63 -0.97
C VAL A 417 1.30 -30.73 -0.62
N GLU A 418 2.39 -30.34 0.05
CA GLU A 418 3.46 -31.25 0.49
C GLU A 418 3.39 -31.52 1.99
N MET A 419 2.74 -30.64 2.77
CA MET A 419 2.66 -30.75 4.22
C MET A 419 1.37 -30.16 4.80
N VAL A 420 0.89 -30.73 5.91
CA VAL A 420 -0.22 -30.21 6.72
C VAL A 420 0.30 -29.87 8.12
N LEU A 421 0.08 -28.64 8.56
CA LEU A 421 0.39 -28.16 9.90
C LEU A 421 -0.89 -28.15 10.73
N VAL A 422 -0.93 -28.91 11.82
CA VAL A 422 -2.11 -29.06 12.66
C VAL A 422 -1.91 -28.35 13.98
N SER A 423 -2.77 -27.38 14.29
CA SER A 423 -2.77 -26.78 15.62
C SER A 423 -3.52 -27.66 16.60
N LEU A 424 -2.86 -28.09 17.68
CA LEU A 424 -3.51 -28.84 18.76
C LEU A 424 -4.39 -27.96 19.66
N ALA A 425 -4.24 -26.64 19.57
CA ALA A 425 -4.97 -25.69 20.42
C ALA A 425 -6.46 -25.52 20.04
N ASP A 426 -6.80 -25.78 18.77
CA ASP A 426 -8.11 -25.43 18.21
C ASP A 426 -8.94 -26.63 17.74
N LEU A 427 -8.40 -27.85 17.82
CA LEU A 427 -9.00 -29.03 17.20
C LEU A 427 -9.25 -30.13 18.22
N ASP A 428 -10.45 -30.69 18.19
CA ASP A 428 -10.78 -31.87 18.98
C ASP A 428 -9.88 -33.07 18.61
N PRO A 429 -9.51 -33.92 19.58
CA PRO A 429 -8.66 -35.08 19.34
C PRO A 429 -9.21 -36.06 18.27
N SER A 430 -10.53 -36.10 18.04
CA SER A 430 -11.14 -36.86 16.94
C SER A 430 -10.80 -36.28 15.58
N VAL A 431 -10.91 -34.96 15.43
CA VAL A 431 -10.65 -34.26 14.16
C VAL A 431 -9.16 -34.33 13.81
N VAL A 432 -8.27 -34.24 14.80
CA VAL A 432 -6.83 -34.42 14.60
C VAL A 432 -6.52 -35.82 14.05
N ARG A 433 -7.21 -36.87 14.52
CA ARG A 433 -7.06 -38.24 14.00
C ARG A 433 -7.49 -38.33 12.54
N ASP A 434 -8.64 -37.76 12.20
CA ASP A 434 -9.17 -37.79 10.82
C ASP A 434 -8.21 -37.10 9.83
N ILE A 435 -7.64 -35.97 10.23
CA ILE A 435 -6.64 -35.24 9.43
C ILE A 435 -5.34 -36.05 9.31
N ALA A 436 -4.85 -36.64 10.39
CA ALA A 436 -3.64 -37.46 10.36
C ALA A 436 -3.80 -38.70 9.48
N GLU A 437 -4.97 -39.35 9.51
CA GLU A 437 -5.29 -40.49 8.65
C GLU A 437 -5.39 -40.09 7.18
N ALA A 438 -6.04 -38.94 6.89
CA ALA A 438 -6.09 -38.38 5.54
C ALA A 438 -4.69 -38.08 4.98
N CYS A 439 -3.81 -37.47 5.77
CA CYS A 439 -2.41 -37.21 5.39
C CYS A 439 -1.64 -38.51 5.11
N ARG A 440 -1.82 -39.53 5.95
CA ARG A 440 -1.18 -40.85 5.77
C ARG A 440 -1.61 -41.52 4.47
N ARG A 441 -2.90 -41.51 4.15
CA ARG A 441 -3.43 -42.09 2.92
C ARG A 441 -2.89 -41.40 1.66
N LEU A 442 -2.58 -40.11 1.74
CA LEU A 442 -2.10 -39.28 0.63
C LEU A 442 -0.57 -39.14 0.59
N ASN A 443 0.16 -39.76 1.51
CA ASN A 443 1.61 -39.62 1.68
C ASN A 443 2.08 -38.15 1.83
N ILE A 444 1.32 -37.34 2.57
CA ILE A 444 1.60 -35.92 2.87
C ILE A 444 2.20 -35.81 4.28
N GLU A 445 3.25 -35.00 4.45
CA GLU A 445 3.88 -34.82 5.77
C GLU A 445 2.92 -34.10 6.73
N CYS A 446 2.60 -34.69 7.88
CA CYS A 446 1.73 -34.09 8.89
C CYS A 446 2.56 -33.68 10.11
N ARG A 447 2.54 -32.39 10.48
CA ARG A 447 3.22 -31.89 11.69
C ARG A 447 2.24 -31.28 12.67
N LEU A 448 2.29 -31.78 13.90
CA LEU A 448 1.49 -31.27 15.02
C LEU A 448 2.25 -30.13 15.70
N ILE A 449 1.56 -29.00 15.92
CA ILE A 449 2.10 -27.83 16.61
C ILE A 449 1.37 -27.71 17.96
N PRO A 450 2.08 -27.81 19.09
CA PRO A 450 1.49 -27.68 20.42
C PRO A 450 1.04 -26.23 20.68
N ALA A 451 0.11 -26.03 21.61
CA ALA A 451 -0.29 -24.70 22.00
C ALA A 451 0.86 -23.98 22.75
N LEU A 452 0.94 -22.66 22.61
CA LEU A 452 1.95 -21.87 23.31
C LEU A 452 1.80 -21.98 24.84
N SER A 453 0.58 -22.17 25.33
CA SER A 453 0.28 -22.48 26.74
C SER A 453 1.01 -23.73 27.20
N ASP A 454 0.97 -24.80 26.41
CA ASP A 454 1.51 -26.12 26.73
C ASP A 454 3.04 -26.14 26.69
N VAL A 455 3.65 -25.21 25.95
CA VAL A 455 5.10 -25.00 25.92
C VAL A 455 5.57 -24.16 27.11
N LEU A 456 4.71 -23.27 27.61
CA LEU A 456 5.02 -22.37 28.74
C LEU A 456 4.72 -23.01 30.10
N SER A 457 3.69 -23.85 30.19
CA SER A 457 3.51 -24.79 31.28
C SER A 457 4.52 -25.91 31.09
N GLN A 458 5.52 -26.03 31.95
CA GLN A 458 6.45 -27.19 31.96
C GLN A 458 5.76 -28.54 32.29
N GLU A 459 4.44 -28.61 32.20
CA GLU A 459 3.72 -29.87 32.19
C GLU A 459 4.00 -30.49 30.82
N GLU A 460 4.73 -31.61 30.82
CA GLU A 460 4.78 -32.47 29.64
C GLU A 460 3.34 -32.63 29.15
N PRO A 461 3.03 -32.25 27.90
CA PRO A 461 1.72 -32.57 27.36
C PRO A 461 1.57 -34.06 27.57
N GLN A 462 0.48 -34.48 28.24
CA GLN A 462 0.07 -35.87 28.23
C GLN A 462 -0.24 -36.19 26.76
N LEU A 463 0.81 -36.52 26.03
CA LEU A 463 0.76 -37.35 24.87
C LEU A 463 0.06 -38.58 25.40
N VAL A 464 -1.24 -38.68 25.10
CA VAL A 464 -1.83 -39.97 24.82
C VAL A 464 -0.91 -40.55 23.76
N GLN A 465 0.12 -41.28 24.18
CA GLN A 465 0.94 -42.09 23.29
C GLN A 465 -0.07 -43.01 22.63
N PRO A 466 -0.38 -42.81 21.34
CA PRO A 466 -1.25 -43.74 20.68
C PRO A 466 -0.48 -45.07 20.65
N ALA A 467 -1.14 -46.18 20.94
CA ALA A 467 -0.56 -47.52 20.98
C ALA A 467 0.05 -48.02 19.63
N TRP A 468 0.30 -47.13 18.68
CA TRP A 468 0.74 -47.39 17.31
C TRP A 468 1.96 -46.55 16.87
N LEU A 469 2.68 -45.90 17.79
CA LEU A 469 4.05 -45.43 17.54
C LEU A 469 5.02 -46.61 17.65
N PRO A 470 5.81 -46.97 16.62
CA PRO A 470 6.89 -47.92 16.78
C PRO A 470 7.94 -47.33 17.72
N ASN A 471 8.36 -48.10 18.72
CA ASN A 471 9.55 -47.81 19.51
C ASN A 471 10.78 -47.78 18.59
N GLU A 472 11.25 -46.60 18.20
CA GLU A 472 12.64 -46.44 17.78
C GLU A 472 13.52 -46.41 19.03
N GLY A 473 13.70 -47.59 19.61
CA GLY A 473 14.70 -47.86 20.62
C GLY A 473 16.04 -48.22 19.95
N ARG A 474 17.09 -47.52 20.39
CA ARG A 474 18.48 -48.00 20.56
C ARG A 474 18.92 -49.18 19.67
N ALA A 475 19.75 -48.88 18.69
CA ALA A 475 20.95 -49.65 18.36
C ALA A 475 22.04 -48.68 17.88
#